data_AF-A0A964ARE0-F1
#
_entry.id   AF-A0A964ARE0-F1
#
_cell.length_a   1.000
_cell.length_b   1.000
_cell.length_c   1.000
_cell.angle_alpha   90.00
_cell.angle_beta   90.00
_cell.angle_gamma   90.00
#
_symmetry.space_group_name_H-M   'P 1'
#
loop_
_entity.id
_entity.type
_entity.pdbx_description
1 polymer ?
#
loop_
_entity_poly.entity_id
_entity_poly.type
_entity_poly.pdbx_seq_one_letter_code
_entity_poly.pdbx_strand_id
1 'polypeptide(L)'
;MGSPLLAMLLGAALSGCTVPAGDTHILYGVVRDAGGGGLTLEHSEVPGVVEATTTRFAADPNLSRTVSTGDIVTARLLVPKDADALRIIGVEVTGREAAPIAPAGPAALQVGEQLPAMQIPGVDGPIALGEGQGGVIVLTFLFTTCPMPEFCPLLARKLRQLQDPIRDHGRIVSVTLDPSRDSLDVLRAYAVDQGADPAVWTFGRLELSQLKPLLQRAGVTRVETAGDILHSLHILVLDAEGRLIWRGNDNSWDVEAVAATVRAAG
;
A
#
# COMPACT_ATOMS: atom_id res chain seq x y z
N MET A 1 18.99 -5.12 82.26
CA MET A 1 19.99 -4.70 81.25
C MET A 1 19.85 -5.65 80.06
N GLY A 2 19.72 -5.13 78.84
CA GLY A 2 19.59 -5.88 77.57
C GLY A 2 18.12 -6.08 77.14
N SER A 3 17.47 -5.11 76.52
CA SER A 3 17.50 -4.70 75.08
C SER A 3 16.62 -5.57 74.18
N PRO A 4 15.66 -5.00 73.42
CA PRO A 4 14.67 -5.74 72.64
C PRO A 4 15.08 -6.01 71.19
N LEU A 5 14.25 -6.83 70.55
CA LEU A 5 14.25 -7.30 69.16
C LEU A 5 14.47 -6.21 68.09
N LEU A 6 15.17 -6.56 67.01
CA LEU A 6 14.93 -6.00 65.69
C LEU A 6 15.22 -7.04 64.59
N ALA A 7 14.16 -7.60 64.00
CA ALA A 7 14.22 -8.40 62.80
C ALA A 7 14.11 -7.48 61.58
N MET A 8 15.19 -7.32 60.81
CA MET A 8 15.19 -6.63 59.53
C MET A 8 14.58 -7.55 58.45
N LEU A 9 13.34 -7.27 58.07
CA LEU A 9 12.77 -7.72 56.79
C LEU A 9 13.21 -6.73 55.71
N LEU A 10 14.20 -7.11 54.91
CA LEU A 10 14.58 -6.37 53.71
C LEU A 10 13.57 -6.71 52.61
N GLY A 11 12.55 -5.88 52.45
CA GLY A 11 11.59 -5.97 51.36
C GLY A 11 12.27 -5.66 50.03
N ALA A 12 12.27 -6.63 49.11
CA ALA A 12 12.63 -6.39 47.72
C ALA A 12 11.59 -5.46 47.10
N ALA A 13 11.97 -4.22 46.80
CA ALA A 13 11.17 -3.31 46.02
C ALA A 13 11.12 -3.81 44.57
N LEU A 14 10.02 -4.45 44.19
CA LEU A 14 9.64 -4.61 42.79
C LEU A 14 9.25 -3.21 42.28
N SER A 15 10.18 -2.55 41.59
CA SER A 15 9.88 -1.37 40.78
C SER A 15 8.92 -1.78 39.66
N GLY A 16 7.63 -1.74 39.94
CA GLY A 16 6.59 -1.88 38.93
C GLY A 16 6.62 -0.67 38.01
N CYS A 17 6.76 -0.90 36.71
CA CYS A 17 6.51 0.12 35.69
C CYS A 17 5.06 0.60 35.82
N THR A 18 4.83 1.74 36.46
CA THR A 18 3.50 2.36 36.52
C THR A 18 3.21 3.00 35.15
N VAL A 19 2.20 2.47 34.45
CA VAL A 19 1.65 3.13 33.26
C VAL A 19 0.84 4.34 33.74
N PRO A 20 1.09 5.56 33.23
CA PRO A 20 0.30 6.73 33.59
C PRO A 20 -1.18 6.52 33.24
N ALA A 21 -2.09 7.06 34.06
CA ALA A 21 -3.52 7.05 33.74
C ALA A 21 -3.82 7.93 32.52
N GLY A 22 -4.61 7.42 31.58
CA GLY A 22 -4.92 8.11 30.32
C GLY A 22 -5.79 7.26 29.41
N ASP A 23 -6.30 7.88 28.35
CA ASP A 23 -7.11 7.19 27.35
C ASP A 23 -6.20 6.47 26.36
N THR A 24 -6.58 5.26 25.94
CA THR A 24 -5.78 4.43 25.05
C THR A 24 -6.45 4.26 23.70
N HIS A 25 -5.70 4.49 22.63
CA HIS A 25 -6.14 4.35 21.26
C HIS A 25 -5.27 3.35 20.51
N ILE A 26 -5.84 2.74 19.47
CA ILE A 26 -5.07 1.92 18.54
C ILE A 26 -4.52 2.82 17.43
N LEU A 27 -3.25 2.63 17.10
CA LEU A 27 -2.54 3.37 16.08
C LEU A 27 -1.87 2.38 15.13
N TYR A 28 -2.27 2.40 13.86
CA TYR A 28 -1.63 1.59 12.83
C TYR A 28 -0.52 2.38 12.17
N GLY A 29 0.63 1.76 11.94
CA GLY A 29 1.75 2.43 11.28
C GLY A 29 2.94 1.54 10.95
N VAL A 30 3.96 2.17 10.39
CA VAL A 30 5.24 1.55 10.04
C VAL A 30 6.35 2.17 10.88
N VAL A 31 7.20 1.34 11.48
CA VAL A 31 8.35 1.80 12.26
C VAL A 31 9.39 2.39 11.32
N ARG A 32 9.61 3.70 11.43
CA ARG A 32 10.66 4.41 10.68
C ARG A 32 11.98 4.46 11.45
N ASP A 33 11.91 4.55 12.77
CA ASP A 33 13.07 4.47 13.67
C ASP A 33 12.65 3.94 15.05
N ALA A 34 13.53 3.17 15.69
CA ALA A 34 13.31 2.64 17.03
C ALA A 34 14.59 2.71 17.86
N GLY A 35 14.53 3.42 18.99
CA GLY A 35 15.68 3.55 19.89
C GLY A 35 15.60 4.75 20.83
N GLY A 36 16.49 4.80 21.81
CA GLY A 36 16.64 5.96 22.70
C GLY A 36 15.40 6.35 23.50
N GLY A 37 14.50 5.39 23.82
CA GLY A 37 13.27 5.65 24.60
C GLY A 37 12.12 6.22 23.77
N GLY A 38 12.11 5.99 22.46
CA GLY A 38 11.02 6.40 21.58
C GLY A 38 10.90 5.56 20.33
N LEU A 39 9.77 5.73 19.64
CA LEU A 39 9.44 5.10 18.37
C LEU A 39 8.99 6.17 17.39
N THR A 40 9.64 6.26 16.23
CA THR A 40 9.14 7.05 15.10
C THR A 40 8.27 6.15 14.24
N LEU A 41 6.99 6.48 14.13
CA LEU A 41 6.02 5.77 13.32
C LEU A 41 5.53 6.67 12.19
N GLU A 42 5.51 6.17 10.97
CA GLU A 42 4.60 6.69 9.93
C GLU A 42 3.25 6.04 10.17
N HIS A 43 2.25 6.82 10.55
CA HIS A 43 1.02 6.28 11.12
C HIS A 43 -0.24 6.88 10.49
N SER A 44 -1.31 6.10 10.60
CA SER A 44 -2.69 6.51 10.31
C SER A 44 -3.19 7.56 11.30
N GLU A 45 -4.25 8.27 10.91
CA GLU A 45 -4.96 9.19 11.79
C GLU A 45 -5.63 8.45 12.94
N VAL A 46 -5.63 9.07 14.12
CA VAL A 46 -6.55 8.76 15.22
C VAL A 46 -7.42 10.00 15.43
N PRO A 47 -8.70 9.97 15.04
CA PRO A 47 -9.57 11.15 15.05
C PRO A 47 -9.60 11.86 16.41
N GLY A 48 -9.32 13.16 16.40
CA GLY A 48 -9.28 14.00 17.59
C GLY A 48 -8.05 13.82 18.48
N VAL A 49 -7.09 12.98 18.10
CA VAL A 49 -5.86 12.70 18.86
C VAL A 49 -4.61 13.03 18.07
N VAL A 50 -4.43 12.45 16.88
CA VAL A 50 -3.28 12.70 15.98
C VAL A 50 -3.69 12.56 14.51
N GLU A 51 -3.18 13.43 13.66
CA GLU A 51 -3.36 13.33 12.20
C GLU A 51 -2.42 12.27 11.60
N ALA A 52 -2.73 11.77 10.40
CA ALA A 52 -1.85 10.84 9.69
C ALA A 52 -0.53 11.53 9.30
N THR A 53 0.59 11.12 9.91
CA THR A 53 1.91 11.71 9.65
C THR A 53 3.04 10.79 10.16
N THR A 54 4.29 11.21 10.02
CA THR A 54 5.43 10.56 10.66
C THR A 54 5.79 11.27 11.97
N THR A 55 5.47 10.64 13.09
CA THR A 55 5.64 11.22 14.44
C THR A 55 6.53 10.35 15.30
N ARG A 56 7.37 11.00 16.12
CA ARG A 56 8.12 10.33 17.19
C ARG A 56 7.32 10.35 18.49
N PHE A 57 6.98 9.17 18.99
CA PHE A 57 6.33 8.97 20.27
C PHE A 57 7.33 8.53 21.33
N ALA A 58 7.11 8.93 22.58
CA ALA A 58 7.82 8.35 23.71
C ALA A 58 7.43 6.87 23.86
N ALA A 59 8.37 6.01 24.22
CA ALA A 59 8.13 4.59 24.42
C ALA A 59 9.09 4.00 25.46
N ASP A 60 8.68 2.92 26.13
CA ASP A 60 9.61 2.18 27.00
C ASP A 60 10.80 1.68 26.17
N PRO A 61 12.06 1.88 26.61
CA PRO A 61 13.24 1.40 25.90
C PRO A 61 13.19 -0.10 25.58
N ASN A 62 12.62 -0.94 26.45
CA ASN A 62 12.48 -2.36 26.21
C ASN A 62 11.47 -2.66 25.10
N LEU A 63 10.35 -1.94 25.08
CA LEU A 63 9.36 -2.02 24.00
C LEU A 63 9.98 -1.55 22.67
N SER A 64 10.76 -0.47 22.67
CA SER A 64 11.43 -0.01 21.44
C SER A 64 12.42 -1.03 20.85
N ARG A 65 12.94 -1.95 21.67
CA ARG A 65 13.86 -3.02 21.23
C ARG A 65 13.13 -4.23 20.63
N THR A 66 11.81 -4.34 20.79
CA THR A 66 11.05 -5.47 20.24
C THR A 66 10.63 -5.24 18.78
N VAL A 67 10.96 -4.08 18.21
CA VAL A 67 10.64 -3.71 16.84
C VAL A 67 11.88 -3.24 16.10
N SER A 68 11.82 -3.32 14.78
CA SER A 68 12.85 -2.89 13.84
C SER A 68 12.28 -1.87 12.86
N THR A 69 13.12 -1.01 12.30
CA THR A 69 12.75 -0.19 11.14
C THR A 69 12.17 -1.07 10.02
N GLY A 70 11.05 -0.64 9.46
CA GLY A 70 10.26 -1.36 8.46
C GLY A 70 9.20 -2.30 9.06
N ASP A 71 9.13 -2.51 10.38
CA ASP A 71 8.04 -3.31 10.94
C ASP A 71 6.70 -2.59 10.77
N ILE A 72 5.69 -3.31 10.26
CA ILE A 72 4.29 -2.86 10.26
C ILE A 72 3.73 -3.24 11.62
N VAL A 73 3.14 -2.27 12.29
CA VAL A 73 2.75 -2.41 13.69
C VAL A 73 1.33 -1.96 13.95
N THR A 74 0.67 -2.68 14.85
CA THR A 74 -0.48 -2.17 15.60
C THR A 74 0.04 -1.70 16.96
N ALA A 75 0.04 -0.40 17.19
CA ALA A 75 0.54 0.22 18.41
C ALA A 75 -0.61 0.68 19.32
N ARG A 76 -0.39 0.66 20.63
CA ARG A 76 -1.29 1.20 21.64
C ARG A 76 -0.77 2.55 22.10
N LEU A 77 -1.47 3.61 21.71
CA LEU A 77 -1.18 5.00 22.02
C LEU A 77 -1.89 5.39 23.32
N LEU A 78 -1.15 5.87 24.31
CA LEU A 78 -1.67 6.46 25.54
C LEU A 78 -1.69 7.98 25.39
N VAL A 79 -2.86 8.57 25.66
CA VAL A 79 -3.10 10.00 25.81
C VAL A 79 -3.21 10.30 27.31
N PRO A 80 -2.14 10.80 27.95
CA PRO A 80 -2.17 11.08 29.39
C PRO A 80 -3.14 12.21 29.71
N LYS A 81 -3.79 12.15 30.88
CA LYS A 81 -4.68 13.23 31.33
C LYS A 81 -3.94 14.49 31.78
N ASP A 82 -2.72 14.30 32.30
CA ASP A 82 -1.93 15.35 32.98
C ASP A 82 -0.51 15.49 32.42
N ALA A 83 -0.24 15.00 31.21
CA ALA A 83 1.07 15.12 30.58
C ALA A 83 0.96 15.44 29.08
N ASP A 84 1.90 16.24 28.59
CA ASP A 84 1.85 16.83 27.25
C ASP A 84 2.38 15.89 26.15
N ALA A 85 2.83 14.69 26.50
CA ALA A 85 3.50 13.78 25.57
C ALA A 85 2.73 12.45 25.41
N LEU A 86 2.25 12.23 24.20
CA LEU A 86 1.70 10.95 23.76
C LEU A 86 2.74 9.84 23.86
N ARG A 87 2.31 8.65 24.29
CA ARG A 87 3.22 7.53 24.57
C ARG A 87 2.75 6.22 23.96
N ILE A 88 3.66 5.46 23.36
CA ILE A 88 3.38 4.08 22.98
C ILE A 88 3.59 3.17 24.20
N ILE A 89 2.55 2.43 24.56
CA ILE A 89 2.53 1.52 25.71
C ILE A 89 2.39 0.05 25.33
N GLY A 90 2.23 -0.25 24.05
CA GLY A 90 2.22 -1.61 23.52
C GLY A 90 2.41 -1.60 22.02
N VAL A 91 3.10 -2.60 21.48
CA VAL A 91 3.29 -2.76 20.04
C VAL A 91 3.17 -4.24 19.70
N GLU A 92 2.38 -4.53 18.68
CA GLU A 92 2.30 -5.84 18.03
C GLU A 92 2.80 -5.69 16.59
N VAL A 93 3.79 -6.48 16.23
CA VAL A 93 4.29 -6.54 14.84
C VAL A 93 3.34 -7.40 14.04
N THR A 94 2.62 -6.78 13.11
CA THR A 94 1.62 -7.44 12.26
C THR A 94 2.15 -7.75 10.87
N GLY A 95 3.34 -7.24 10.54
CA GLY A 95 4.03 -7.54 9.29
C GLY A 95 5.37 -6.81 9.21
N ARG A 96 5.99 -6.87 8.05
CA ARG A 96 7.19 -6.10 7.74
C ARG A 96 6.99 -5.47 6.37
N GLU A 97 7.12 -4.15 6.31
CA GLU A 97 7.32 -3.46 5.06
C GLU A 97 8.52 -4.13 4.40
N ALA A 98 8.35 -4.59 3.17
CA ALA A 98 9.48 -5.10 2.42
C ALA A 98 10.55 -4.01 2.46
N ALA A 99 11.77 -4.37 2.86
CA ALA A 99 12.90 -3.45 2.79
C ALA A 99 12.83 -2.77 1.41
N PRO A 100 13.05 -1.43 1.32
CA PRO A 100 13.17 -0.80 0.02
C PRO A 100 14.15 -1.66 -0.75
N ILE A 101 13.67 -2.33 -1.78
CA ILE A 101 14.56 -2.98 -2.72
C ILE A 101 15.30 -1.78 -3.28
N ALA A 102 16.53 -1.53 -2.82
CA ALA A 102 17.45 -0.68 -3.55
C ALA A 102 17.34 -1.22 -4.98
N PRO A 103 16.85 -0.43 -5.96
CA PRO A 103 16.31 -1.00 -7.17
C PRO A 103 17.43 -1.68 -7.91
N ALA A 104 17.52 -3.01 -7.78
CA ALA A 104 18.28 -3.86 -8.67
C ALA A 104 17.36 -4.15 -9.86
N GLY A 105 17.04 -3.08 -10.58
CA GLY A 105 16.11 -3.04 -11.69
C GLY A 105 16.10 -1.62 -12.28
N PRO A 106 15.81 -1.45 -13.58
CA PRO A 106 15.67 -0.12 -14.16
C PRO A 106 14.68 0.70 -13.33
N ALA A 107 14.98 1.98 -13.14
CA ALA A 107 14.12 2.92 -12.45
C ALA A 107 12.68 2.88 -13.02
N ALA A 108 11.70 3.33 -12.23
CA ALA A 108 10.33 3.45 -12.71
C ALA A 108 10.31 4.22 -14.04
N LEU A 109 9.46 3.76 -14.97
CA LEU A 109 9.28 4.33 -16.29
C LEU A 109 9.02 5.84 -16.18
N GLN A 110 9.81 6.63 -16.91
CA GLN A 110 9.64 8.08 -16.99
C GLN A 110 8.80 8.46 -18.21
N VAL A 111 8.17 9.63 -18.18
CA VAL A 111 7.42 10.12 -19.34
C VAL A 111 8.36 10.24 -20.54
N GLY A 112 7.93 9.70 -21.68
CA GLY A 112 8.70 9.56 -22.91
C GLY A 112 9.47 8.24 -23.04
N GLU A 113 9.69 7.50 -21.95
CA GLU A 113 10.32 6.18 -22.02
C GLU A 113 9.35 5.12 -22.53
N GLN A 114 9.89 4.14 -23.26
CA GLN A 114 9.14 3.00 -23.78
C GLN A 114 9.17 1.83 -22.79
N LEU A 115 8.01 1.19 -22.62
CA LEU A 115 7.91 -0.08 -21.90
C LEU A 115 8.31 -1.22 -22.86
N PRO A 116 9.23 -2.13 -22.47
CA PRO A 116 9.57 -3.28 -23.30
C PRO A 116 8.35 -4.15 -23.62
N ALA A 117 8.32 -4.75 -24.82
CA ALA A 117 7.25 -5.62 -25.25
C ALA A 117 7.05 -6.81 -24.29
N MET A 118 5.80 -7.06 -23.91
CA MET A 118 5.42 -8.24 -23.14
C MET A 118 4.01 -8.72 -23.49
N GLN A 119 3.78 -10.03 -23.30
CA GLN A 119 2.47 -10.65 -23.43
C GLN A 119 1.91 -10.96 -22.05
N ILE A 120 0.68 -10.51 -21.80
CA ILE A 120 -0.05 -10.78 -20.57
C ILE A 120 -1.21 -11.73 -20.88
N PRO A 121 -1.30 -12.91 -20.25
CA PRO A 121 -2.51 -13.72 -20.27
C PRO A 121 -3.72 -12.91 -19.77
N GLY A 122 -4.72 -12.72 -20.62
CA GLY A 122 -5.92 -11.94 -20.31
C GLY A 122 -7.20 -12.78 -20.33
N VAL A 123 -8.26 -12.23 -19.74
CA VAL A 123 -9.58 -12.87 -19.67
C VAL A 123 -10.23 -13.04 -21.05
N ASP A 124 -9.89 -12.19 -22.02
CA ASP A 124 -10.39 -12.23 -23.41
C ASP A 124 -9.34 -12.76 -24.41
N GLY A 125 -8.20 -13.25 -23.91
CA GLY A 125 -7.06 -13.69 -24.70
C GLY A 125 -5.77 -12.96 -24.32
N PRO A 126 -4.64 -13.26 -25.00
CA PRO A 126 -3.37 -12.60 -24.74
C PRO A 126 -3.42 -11.09 -25.05
N ILE A 127 -2.88 -10.28 -24.15
CA ILE A 127 -2.79 -8.83 -24.24
C ILE A 127 -1.34 -8.46 -24.58
N ALA A 128 -1.15 -7.72 -25.68
CA ALA A 128 0.13 -7.10 -26.00
C ALA A 128 0.29 -5.79 -25.23
N LEU A 129 1.42 -5.63 -24.55
CA LEU A 129 1.73 -4.45 -23.75
C LEU A 129 3.16 -3.97 -24.03
N GLY A 130 3.35 -2.65 -24.12
CA GLY A 130 4.64 -2.03 -24.38
C GLY A 130 4.94 -1.89 -25.86
N GLU A 131 6.22 -2.02 -26.23
CA GLU A 131 6.68 -1.86 -27.61
C GLU A 131 5.82 -2.66 -28.61
N GLY A 132 5.22 -1.94 -29.56
CA GLY A 132 4.38 -2.54 -30.60
C GLY A 132 2.96 -2.90 -30.19
N GLN A 133 2.44 -2.37 -29.06
CA GLN A 133 1.07 -2.63 -28.60
C GLN A 133 -0.03 -2.15 -29.58
N GLY A 134 0.26 -1.18 -30.45
CA GLY A 134 -0.60 -0.81 -31.59
C GLY A 134 -1.82 0.05 -31.26
N GLY A 135 -1.94 0.55 -30.03
CA GLY A 135 -3.00 1.48 -29.61
C GLY A 135 -2.75 2.02 -28.20
N VAL A 136 -3.47 3.06 -27.80
CA VAL A 136 -3.30 3.67 -26.47
C VAL A 136 -3.79 2.71 -25.38
N ILE A 137 -2.98 2.48 -24.34
CA ILE A 137 -3.33 1.63 -23.20
C ILE A 137 -3.27 2.43 -21.91
N VAL A 138 -4.37 2.42 -21.17
CA VAL A 138 -4.44 2.81 -19.76
C VAL A 138 -4.14 1.57 -18.92
N LEU A 139 -2.93 1.51 -18.34
CA LEU A 139 -2.47 0.40 -17.51
C LEU A 139 -2.66 0.71 -16.03
N THR A 140 -3.24 -0.23 -15.28
CA THR A 140 -3.36 -0.12 -13.82
C THR A 140 -3.37 -1.49 -13.14
N PHE A 141 -3.38 -1.51 -11.81
CA PHE A 141 -3.19 -2.70 -10.99
C PHE A 141 -4.22 -2.76 -9.86
N LEU A 142 -4.82 -3.93 -9.66
CA LEU A 142 -5.85 -4.17 -8.65
C LEU A 142 -5.84 -5.64 -8.21
N PHE A 143 -6.64 -6.03 -7.22
CA PHE A 143 -6.90 -7.44 -6.93
C PHE A 143 -8.33 -7.61 -6.40
N THR A 144 -8.94 -8.76 -6.67
CA THR A 144 -10.40 -8.91 -6.50
C THR A 144 -10.86 -8.95 -5.05
N THR A 145 -9.94 -9.22 -4.12
CA THR A 145 -10.21 -9.37 -2.68
C THR A 145 -9.81 -8.15 -1.84
N CYS A 146 -9.56 -6.99 -2.47
CA CYS A 146 -9.19 -5.77 -1.76
C CYS A 146 -10.33 -5.34 -0.79
N PRO A 147 -10.06 -5.27 0.53
CA PRO A 147 -11.11 -5.02 1.51
C PRO A 147 -11.49 -3.54 1.65
N MET A 148 -10.70 -2.62 1.07
CA MET A 148 -10.77 -1.19 1.31
C MET A 148 -11.57 -0.46 0.21
N PRO A 149 -12.76 0.10 0.49
CA PRO A 149 -13.64 0.72 -0.51
C PRO A 149 -13.05 1.92 -1.28
N GLU A 150 -12.11 2.63 -0.67
CA GLU A 150 -11.43 3.83 -1.18
C GLU A 150 -10.26 3.51 -2.13
N PHE A 151 -9.85 2.25 -2.23
CA PHE A 151 -8.77 1.80 -3.11
C PHE A 151 -9.30 1.11 -4.36
N CYS A 152 -9.22 -0.22 -4.47
CA CYS A 152 -9.60 -0.95 -5.68
C CYS A 152 -11.07 -0.70 -6.09
N PRO A 153 -12.06 -0.66 -5.18
CA PRO A 153 -13.44 -0.36 -5.56
C PRO A 153 -13.63 1.07 -6.08
N LEU A 154 -12.95 2.07 -5.51
CA LEU A 154 -12.98 3.44 -6.05
C LEU A 154 -12.29 3.51 -7.41
N LEU A 155 -11.12 2.87 -7.55
CA LEU A 155 -10.40 2.76 -8.81
C LEU A 155 -11.31 2.16 -9.89
N ALA A 156 -11.91 1.00 -9.62
CA ALA A 156 -12.80 0.31 -10.57
C ALA A 156 -14.00 1.18 -10.98
N ARG A 157 -14.63 1.91 -10.05
CA ARG A 157 -15.70 2.86 -10.40
C ARG A 157 -15.24 3.95 -11.38
N LYS A 158 -14.03 4.49 -11.19
CA LYS A 158 -13.49 5.52 -12.08
C LYS A 158 -13.07 4.94 -13.44
N LEU A 159 -12.53 3.73 -13.48
CA LEU A 159 -12.23 3.02 -14.74
C LEU A 159 -13.51 2.74 -15.53
N ARG A 160 -14.59 2.35 -14.84
CA ARG A 160 -15.92 2.20 -15.46
C ARG A 160 -16.42 3.51 -16.08
N GLN A 161 -16.16 4.66 -15.44
CA GLN A 161 -16.50 5.96 -16.01
C GLN A 161 -15.59 6.34 -17.19
N LEU A 162 -14.32 5.92 -17.15
CA LEU A 162 -13.32 6.21 -18.18
C LEU A 162 -13.57 5.46 -19.49
N GLN A 163 -14.16 4.25 -19.45
CA GLN A 163 -14.29 3.39 -20.63
C GLN A 163 -15.09 4.03 -21.78
N ASP A 164 -16.16 4.77 -21.49
CA ASP A 164 -16.99 5.37 -22.54
C ASP A 164 -16.28 6.53 -23.27
N PRO A 165 -15.66 7.51 -22.57
CA PRO A 165 -14.90 8.58 -23.20
C PRO A 165 -13.69 8.15 -24.05
N ILE A 166 -13.15 6.94 -23.86
CA ILE A 166 -11.95 6.47 -24.56
C ILE A 166 -12.19 5.35 -25.56
N ARG A 167 -13.44 4.90 -25.71
CA ARG A 167 -13.83 3.69 -26.45
C ARG A 167 -13.19 3.54 -27.84
N ASP A 168 -13.10 4.65 -28.59
CA ASP A 168 -12.56 4.67 -29.95
C ASP A 168 -11.08 5.05 -30.03
N HIS A 169 -10.44 5.34 -28.89
CA HIS A 169 -9.09 5.90 -28.81
C HIS A 169 -8.10 5.01 -28.05
N GLY A 170 -8.57 4.11 -27.19
CA GLY A 170 -7.70 3.27 -26.39
C GLY A 170 -8.41 2.19 -25.61
N ARG A 171 -7.63 1.48 -24.79
CA ARG A 171 -8.12 0.37 -23.94
C ARG A 171 -7.60 0.51 -22.51
N ILE A 172 -8.31 -0.08 -21.57
CA ILE A 172 -7.93 -0.21 -20.17
C ILE A 172 -7.45 -1.65 -19.95
N VAL A 173 -6.26 -1.79 -19.37
CA VAL A 173 -5.70 -3.08 -18.96
C VAL A 173 -5.48 -3.04 -17.45
N SER A 174 -6.26 -3.82 -16.71
CA SER A 174 -6.09 -4.01 -15.27
C SER A 174 -5.36 -5.32 -14.99
N VAL A 175 -4.17 -5.25 -14.41
CA VAL A 175 -3.37 -6.45 -14.07
C VAL A 175 -3.55 -6.80 -12.60
N THR A 176 -3.83 -8.08 -12.30
CA THR A 176 -3.98 -8.49 -10.90
C THR A 176 -2.66 -8.40 -10.12
N LEU A 177 -2.74 -7.90 -8.88
CA LEU A 177 -1.68 -7.94 -7.88
C LEU A 177 -1.66 -9.26 -7.11
N ASP A 178 -2.69 -10.10 -7.25
CA ASP A 178 -2.79 -11.36 -6.55
C ASP A 178 -3.03 -12.54 -7.48
N PRO A 179 -2.02 -12.94 -8.28
CA PRO A 179 -2.14 -14.11 -9.12
C PRO A 179 -2.34 -15.41 -8.32
N SER A 180 -2.13 -15.44 -6.99
CA SER A 180 -2.39 -16.67 -6.23
C SER A 180 -3.90 -16.93 -6.05
N ARG A 181 -4.69 -15.87 -5.91
CA ARG A 181 -6.15 -15.93 -5.70
C ARG A 181 -6.96 -15.58 -6.96
N ASP A 182 -6.45 -14.67 -7.78
CA ASP A 182 -7.15 -14.15 -8.96
C ASP A 182 -6.83 -14.99 -10.20
N SER A 183 -7.53 -16.11 -10.37
CA SER A 183 -7.55 -16.85 -11.65
C SER A 183 -8.18 -16.02 -12.76
N LEU A 184 -7.95 -16.39 -14.03
CA LEU A 184 -8.62 -15.72 -15.15
C LEU A 184 -10.14 -15.81 -15.06
N ASP A 185 -10.68 -16.89 -14.48
CA ASP A 185 -12.12 -17.04 -14.28
C ASP A 185 -12.65 -16.13 -13.17
N VAL A 186 -11.88 -15.99 -12.08
CA VAL A 186 -12.18 -15.02 -11.00
C VAL A 186 -12.13 -13.59 -11.53
N LEU A 187 -11.11 -13.25 -12.33
CA LEU A 187 -11.00 -11.94 -12.96
C LEU A 187 -12.12 -11.67 -13.95
N ARG A 188 -12.57 -12.69 -14.70
CA ARG A 188 -13.71 -12.54 -15.61
C ARG A 188 -15.00 -12.25 -14.85
N ALA A 189 -15.25 -12.96 -13.75
CA ALA A 189 -16.40 -12.68 -12.89
C ALA A 189 -16.32 -11.26 -12.30
N TYR A 190 -15.15 -10.87 -11.80
CA TYR A 190 -14.92 -9.52 -11.28
C TYR A 190 -15.13 -8.44 -12.35
N ALA A 191 -14.66 -8.65 -13.57
CA ALA A 191 -14.86 -7.73 -14.69
C ALA A 191 -16.35 -7.47 -14.95
N VAL A 192 -17.17 -8.53 -14.94
CA VAL A 192 -18.63 -8.43 -15.06
C VAL A 192 -19.22 -7.62 -13.92
N ASP A 193 -18.83 -7.91 -12.68
CA ASP A 193 -19.32 -7.21 -11.49
C ASP A 193 -18.96 -5.71 -11.49
N GLN A 194 -17.80 -5.35 -12.04
CA GLN A 194 -17.39 -3.95 -12.19
C GLN A 194 -18.01 -3.25 -13.41
N GLY A 195 -18.76 -3.97 -14.25
CA GLY A 195 -19.36 -3.43 -15.46
C GLY A 195 -18.34 -3.03 -16.53
N ALA A 196 -17.24 -3.78 -16.61
CA ALA A 196 -16.22 -3.63 -17.63
C ALA A 196 -16.77 -4.08 -18.99
N ASP A 197 -16.64 -3.22 -19.99
CA ASP A 197 -16.91 -3.59 -21.39
C ASP A 197 -15.65 -4.24 -21.97
N PRO A 198 -15.68 -5.54 -22.35
CA PRO A 198 -14.48 -6.24 -22.84
C PRO A 198 -13.92 -5.67 -24.16
N ALA A 199 -14.68 -4.84 -24.88
CA ALA A 199 -14.16 -4.14 -26.04
C ALA A 199 -13.15 -3.04 -25.66
N VAL A 200 -13.24 -2.50 -24.44
CA VAL A 200 -12.45 -1.36 -23.98
C VAL A 200 -11.64 -1.70 -22.74
N TRP A 201 -12.20 -2.38 -21.74
CA TRP A 201 -11.57 -2.69 -20.47
C TRP A 201 -11.46 -4.20 -20.25
N THR A 202 -10.22 -4.69 -20.21
CA THR A 202 -9.89 -6.10 -19.98
C THR A 202 -8.97 -6.27 -18.77
N PHE A 203 -8.85 -7.52 -18.32
CA PHE A 203 -8.10 -7.91 -17.14
C PHE A 203 -7.02 -8.92 -17.49
N GLY A 204 -5.83 -8.72 -16.92
CA GLY A 204 -4.65 -9.53 -17.15
C GLY A 204 -4.12 -10.18 -15.87
N ARG A 205 -3.46 -11.33 -16.03
CA ARG A 205 -2.80 -12.06 -14.96
C ARG A 205 -1.40 -12.47 -15.39
N LEU A 206 -0.42 -12.18 -14.54
CA LEU A 206 0.95 -12.64 -14.67
C LEU A 206 1.34 -13.46 -13.45
N GLU A 207 2.18 -14.47 -13.64
CA GLU A 207 2.84 -15.12 -12.50
C GLU A 207 3.77 -14.13 -11.79
N LEU A 208 3.98 -14.30 -10.48
CA LEU A 208 4.72 -13.32 -9.65
C LEU A 208 6.12 -12.98 -10.18
N SER A 209 6.78 -13.93 -10.84
CA SER A 209 8.10 -13.73 -11.46
C SER A 209 8.07 -12.71 -12.62
N GLN A 210 6.97 -12.64 -13.37
CA GLN A 210 6.77 -11.71 -14.48
C GLN A 210 6.07 -10.42 -14.03
N LEU A 211 5.23 -10.51 -13.00
CA LEU A 211 4.56 -9.35 -12.42
C LEU A 211 5.56 -8.38 -11.78
N LYS A 212 6.53 -8.89 -11.01
CA LYS A 212 7.51 -8.05 -10.28
C LYS A 212 8.25 -7.04 -11.17
N PRO A 213 8.86 -7.42 -12.31
CA PRO A 213 9.48 -6.46 -13.23
C PRO A 213 8.51 -5.41 -13.79
N LEU A 214 7.26 -5.79 -14.08
CA LEU A 214 6.24 -4.85 -14.54
C LEU A 214 5.88 -3.84 -13.45
N LEU A 215 5.71 -4.29 -12.21
CA LEU A 215 5.46 -3.41 -11.06
C LEU A 215 6.62 -2.44 -10.84
N GLN A 216 7.87 -2.92 -10.95
CA GLN A 216 9.06 -2.06 -10.86
C GLN A 216 9.06 -0.96 -11.92
N ARG A 217 8.80 -1.30 -13.20
CA ARG A 217 8.68 -0.29 -14.26
C ARG A 217 7.49 0.63 -14.05
N ALA A 218 6.36 0.13 -13.56
CA ALA A 218 5.21 0.97 -13.22
C ALA A 218 5.45 1.87 -12.00
N GLY A 219 6.48 1.59 -11.18
CA GLY A 219 6.71 2.25 -9.89
C GLY A 219 5.74 1.81 -8.79
N VAL A 220 5.10 0.66 -8.96
CA VAL A 220 4.15 0.10 -7.98
C VAL A 220 4.92 -0.68 -6.92
N THR A 221 4.79 -0.25 -5.67
CA THR A 221 5.22 -1.04 -4.51
C THR A 221 4.16 -2.07 -4.20
N ARG A 222 4.57 -3.31 -3.94
CA ARG A 222 3.68 -4.40 -3.51
C ARG A 222 4.34 -5.16 -2.37
N VAL A 223 3.66 -5.24 -1.23
CA VAL A 223 4.11 -5.95 -0.03
C VAL A 223 3.00 -6.91 0.39
N GLU A 224 3.34 -8.21 0.47
CA GLU A 224 2.46 -9.19 1.09
C GLU A 224 2.54 -9.06 2.60
N THR A 225 1.38 -9.02 3.24
CA THR A 225 1.19 -9.04 4.68
C THR A 225 0.37 -10.28 5.05
N ALA A 226 0.08 -10.52 6.33
CA ALA A 226 -0.61 -11.71 6.81
C ALA A 226 -2.04 -11.89 6.25
N GLY A 227 -2.14 -12.35 4.99
CA GLY A 227 -3.39 -12.59 4.25
C GLY A 227 -3.83 -11.47 3.31
N ASP A 228 -3.09 -10.36 3.21
CA ASP A 228 -3.45 -9.18 2.42
C ASP A 228 -2.26 -8.57 1.65
N ILE A 229 -2.53 -7.64 0.74
CA ILE A 229 -1.54 -6.97 -0.11
C ILE A 229 -1.61 -5.46 0.13
N LEU A 230 -0.55 -4.92 0.74
CA LEU A 230 -0.32 -3.47 0.75
C LEU A 230 0.36 -3.08 -0.56
N HIS A 231 -0.16 -2.06 -1.24
CA HIS A 231 0.46 -1.58 -2.47
C HIS A 231 0.21 -0.10 -2.73
N SER A 232 1.08 0.52 -3.54
CA SER A 232 0.81 1.86 -4.08
C SER A 232 -0.13 1.77 -5.28
N LEU A 233 -0.96 2.80 -5.46
CA LEU A 233 -1.90 2.90 -6.57
C LEU A 233 -1.23 3.64 -7.72
N HIS A 234 -1.22 3.03 -8.91
CA HIS A 234 -0.70 3.71 -10.10
C HIS A 234 -1.60 3.45 -11.30
N ILE A 235 -1.71 4.49 -12.12
CA ILE A 235 -2.35 4.45 -13.42
C ILE A 235 -1.40 5.10 -14.43
N LEU A 236 -1.15 4.41 -15.53
CA LEU A 236 -0.22 4.82 -16.57
C LEU A 236 -1.00 4.92 -17.88
N VAL A 237 -0.71 5.93 -18.69
CA VAL A 237 -1.19 6.00 -20.08
C VAL A 237 0.02 5.79 -20.99
N LEU A 238 -0.05 4.74 -21.80
CA LEU A 238 0.95 4.37 -22.79
C LEU A 238 0.39 4.68 -24.19
N ASP A 239 1.17 5.32 -25.05
CA ASP A 239 0.80 5.54 -26.46
C ASP A 239 0.85 4.25 -27.30
N ALA A 240 0.53 4.33 -28.59
CA ALA A 240 0.45 3.18 -29.49
C ALA A 240 1.78 2.41 -29.63
N GLU A 241 2.91 3.08 -29.41
CA GLU A 241 4.23 2.46 -29.41
C GLU A 241 4.65 1.97 -28.01
N GLY A 242 3.83 2.15 -26.98
CA GLY A 242 4.12 1.73 -25.62
C GLY A 242 5.00 2.70 -24.83
N ARG A 243 5.06 3.98 -25.21
CA ARG A 243 5.74 5.02 -24.43
C ARG A 243 4.82 5.61 -23.38
N LEU A 244 5.35 5.84 -22.19
CA LEU A 244 4.61 6.52 -21.12
C LEU A 244 4.39 7.98 -21.48
N ILE A 245 3.13 8.40 -21.61
CA ILE A 245 2.78 9.80 -21.88
C ILE A 245 2.18 10.48 -20.65
N TRP A 246 1.65 9.72 -19.70
CA TRP A 246 1.08 10.27 -18.47
C TRP A 246 1.04 9.23 -17.35
N ARG A 247 1.11 9.67 -16.09
CA ARG A 247 0.95 8.81 -14.90
C ARG A 247 0.23 9.51 -13.75
N GLY A 248 -0.51 8.73 -12.97
CA GLY A 248 -1.06 9.10 -11.65
C GLY A 248 -0.56 8.14 -10.57
N ASN A 249 -0.45 8.62 -9.32
CA ASN A 249 0.17 7.89 -8.20
C ASN A 249 -0.80 7.58 -7.04
N ASP A 250 -2.10 7.76 -7.26
CA ASP A 250 -3.17 7.47 -6.31
C ASP A 250 -4.54 7.42 -7.02
N ASN A 251 -5.65 7.47 -6.27
CA ASN A 251 -7.01 7.59 -6.81
C ASN A 251 -7.49 9.05 -6.99
N SER A 252 -6.62 10.06 -6.92
CA SER A 252 -6.99 11.48 -7.06
C SER A 252 -7.08 11.98 -8.51
N TRP A 253 -6.66 11.17 -9.49
CA TRP A 253 -6.70 11.53 -10.91
C TRP A 253 -8.09 11.92 -11.40
N ASP A 254 -8.19 12.85 -12.34
CA ASP A 254 -9.48 13.23 -12.92
C ASP A 254 -9.79 12.36 -14.15
N VAL A 255 -11.03 11.84 -14.22
CA VAL A 255 -11.45 10.94 -15.31
C VAL A 255 -11.39 11.65 -16.65
N GLU A 256 -11.82 12.90 -16.71
CA GLU A 256 -11.85 13.67 -17.96
C GLU A 256 -10.44 14.07 -18.39
N ALA A 257 -9.55 14.41 -17.45
CA ALA A 257 -8.14 14.68 -17.77
C ALA A 257 -7.44 13.45 -18.37
N VAL A 258 -7.68 12.26 -17.80
CA VAL A 258 -7.15 11.00 -18.36
C VAL A 258 -7.77 10.71 -19.72
N ALA A 259 -9.09 10.88 -19.87
CA ALA A 259 -9.77 10.69 -21.15
C ALA A 259 -9.22 11.64 -22.24
N ALA A 260 -9.02 12.92 -21.92
CA ALA A 260 -8.43 13.90 -22.82
C ALA A 260 -6.99 13.51 -23.21
N THR A 261 -6.21 12.98 -22.28
CA THR A 261 -4.86 12.47 -22.56
C THR A 261 -4.90 11.29 -23.53
N VAL A 262 -5.82 10.34 -23.35
CA VAL A 262 -5.99 9.19 -24.24
C VAL A 262 -6.44 9.62 -25.63
N ARG A 263 -7.43 10.51 -25.74
CA ARG A 263 -7.92 11.03 -27.03
C ARG A 263 -6.89 11.85 -27.79
N ALA A 264 -5.96 12.50 -27.09
CA ALA A 264 -4.88 13.24 -27.74
C ALA A 264 -3.76 12.33 -28.30
N ALA A 265 -3.71 11.07 -27.85
CA ALA A 265 -2.65 10.12 -28.18
C ALA A 265 -3.04 9.08 -29.24
N GLY A 266 -4.33 8.92 -29.55
CA GLY A 266 -4.86 7.99 -30.55
C GLY A 266 -5.66 8.72 -31.62
#